data_AF-A0A835K2A3-F1
#
_entry.id   AF-A0A835K2A3-F1
#
_cell.length_a   1.000
_cell.length_b   1.000
_cell.length_c   1.000
_cell.angle_alpha   90.00
_cell.angle_beta   90.00
_cell.angle_gamma   90.00
#
_symmetry.space_group_name_H-M   'P 1'
#
loop_
_entity.id
_entity.type
_entity.pdbx_description
1 polymer ?
#
loop_
_entity_poly.entity_id
_entity_poly.type
_entity_poly.pdbx_seq_one_letter_code
_entity_poly.pdbx_strand_id
1 'polypeptide(L)'
;MAMSMMRSALLRNSLRSASKSSAPTRRGFSSSANHDDAYEAAKWEKITYLGAATCTILAIYNLSRGHHHSETPPEYPYLHIRNKEFPWGYFVDAAHKLYWIVANDQMDSLRLRRTITENLVLDGNI
;
A
#
# COMPACT_ATOMS: atom_id res chain seq x y z
N MET A 1 -9.72 16.64 -69.46
CA MET A 1 -9.64 15.88 -68.20
C MET A 1 -10.47 16.44 -67.03
N ALA A 2 -11.28 17.49 -67.21
CA ALA A 2 -12.07 18.09 -66.11
C ALA A 2 -13.50 17.53 -65.93
N MET A 3 -14.09 16.89 -66.96
CA MET A 3 -15.49 16.40 -66.91
C MET A 3 -15.63 14.97 -66.34
N SER A 4 -14.56 14.18 -66.24
CA SER A 4 -14.60 12.81 -65.70
C SER A 4 -14.65 12.78 -64.17
N MET A 5 -14.03 13.75 -63.50
CA MET A 5 -14.06 13.89 -62.04
C MET A 5 -15.45 14.27 -61.52
N MET A 6 -16.24 15.02 -62.31
CA MET A 6 -17.55 15.48 -61.89
C MET A 6 -18.60 14.37 -61.90
N ARG A 7 -18.51 13.41 -62.84
CA ARG A 7 -19.38 12.22 -62.84
C ARG A 7 -19.12 11.29 -61.65
N SER A 8 -17.86 11.17 -61.22
CA SER A 8 -17.51 10.34 -60.06
C SER A 8 -17.81 11.01 -58.71
N ALA A 9 -17.94 12.33 -58.65
CA ALA A 9 -18.36 13.05 -57.45
C ALA A 9 -19.87 12.90 -57.20
N LEU A 10 -20.67 12.96 -58.27
CA LEU A 10 -22.14 12.82 -58.18
C LEU A 10 -22.56 11.38 -57.86
N LEU A 11 -21.89 10.36 -58.41
CA LEU A 11 -22.15 8.96 -58.08
C LEU A 11 -21.78 8.61 -56.62
N ARG A 12 -20.72 9.24 -56.07
CA ARG A 12 -20.35 9.08 -54.65
C ARG A 12 -21.32 9.77 -53.70
N ASN A 13 -21.95 10.87 -54.13
CA ASN A 13 -22.94 11.57 -53.33
C ASN A 13 -24.28 10.82 -53.24
N SER A 14 -24.65 10.07 -54.30
CA SER A 14 -25.88 9.27 -54.31
C SER A 14 -25.83 8.06 -53.37
N LEU A 15 -24.65 7.46 -53.16
CA LEU A 15 -24.49 6.31 -52.25
C LEU A 15 -24.39 6.69 -50.76
N ARG A 16 -24.12 7.96 -50.42
CA ARG A 16 -24.14 8.45 -49.04
C ARG A 16 -25.52 8.89 -48.56
N SER A 17 -26.49 9.03 -49.47
CA SER A 17 -27.88 9.37 -49.15
C SER A 17 -28.78 8.14 -48.96
N ALA A 18 -28.21 6.93 -48.94
CA ALA A 18 -28.93 5.67 -48.73
C ALA A 18 -28.44 4.88 -47.50
N SER A 19 -27.84 5.57 -46.53
CA SER A 19 -27.79 5.08 -45.16
C SER A 19 -28.12 6.23 -44.22
N LYS A 20 -29.39 6.31 -43.81
CA LYS A 20 -29.65 6.74 -42.45
C LYS A 20 -28.83 5.78 -41.59
N SER A 21 -27.63 6.19 -41.18
CA SER A 21 -27.03 5.62 -39.99
C SER A 21 -28.14 5.78 -38.96
N SER A 22 -28.79 4.69 -38.58
CA SER A 22 -29.49 4.69 -37.31
C SER A 22 -28.47 5.29 -36.35
N ALA A 23 -28.82 6.41 -35.71
CA ALA A 23 -28.06 6.83 -34.56
C ALA A 23 -27.89 5.54 -33.73
N PRO A 24 -26.65 5.12 -33.39
CA PRO A 24 -26.46 3.87 -32.69
C PRO A 24 -27.41 3.95 -31.51
N THR A 25 -28.40 3.04 -31.46
CA THR A 25 -29.36 2.97 -30.36
C THR A 25 -28.52 3.15 -29.12
N ARG A 26 -28.66 4.30 -28.45
CA ARG A 26 -27.87 4.61 -27.25
C ARG A 26 -28.23 3.47 -26.33
N ARG A 27 -27.36 2.46 -26.24
CA ARG A 27 -27.59 1.33 -25.35
C ARG A 27 -27.54 2.00 -24.00
N GLY A 28 -28.70 2.23 -23.40
CA GLY A 28 -28.77 2.70 -22.03
C GLY A 28 -27.96 1.68 -21.26
N PHE A 29 -26.81 2.08 -20.73
CA PHE A 29 -26.11 1.23 -19.81
C PHE A 29 -27.10 0.95 -18.69
N SER A 30 -27.23 -0.32 -18.27
CA SER A 30 -28.08 -0.72 -17.15
C SER A 30 -27.73 0.03 -15.84
N SER A 31 -26.65 0.82 -15.84
CA SER A 31 -26.19 1.71 -14.76
C SER A 31 -26.73 3.15 -14.79
N SER A 32 -27.44 3.62 -15.83
CA SER A 32 -27.52 5.07 -16.11
C SER A 32 -28.86 5.79 -15.83
N ALA A 33 -29.82 5.17 -15.15
CA ALA A 33 -31.15 5.80 -15.01
C ALA A 33 -31.43 6.47 -13.65
N ASN A 34 -30.77 6.07 -12.55
CA ASN A 34 -31.05 6.60 -11.19
C ASN A 34 -29.97 6.21 -10.15
N HIS A 35 -28.74 5.91 -10.57
CA HIS A 35 -27.66 5.66 -9.61
C HIS A 35 -26.93 6.97 -9.32
N ASP A 36 -27.14 7.48 -8.11
CA ASP A 36 -26.35 8.57 -7.58
C ASP A 36 -25.01 8.02 -7.11
N ASP A 37 -24.05 7.94 -8.04
CA ASP A 37 -22.69 7.44 -7.77
C ASP A 37 -22.00 8.22 -6.64
N ALA A 38 -22.34 9.50 -6.45
CA ALA A 38 -21.79 10.32 -5.38
C ALA A 38 -22.37 9.90 -4.01
N TYR A 39 -23.68 9.65 -3.94
CA TYR A 39 -24.31 9.11 -2.74
C TYR A 39 -23.80 7.71 -2.39
N GLU A 40 -23.64 6.85 -3.39
CA GLU A 40 -23.12 5.49 -3.22
C GLU A 40 -21.66 5.49 -2.76
N ALA A 41 -20.81 6.36 -3.32
CA ALA A 41 -19.43 6.55 -2.85
C ALA A 41 -19.39 7.07 -1.40
N ALA A 42 -20.20 8.09 -1.07
CA ALA A 42 -20.28 8.64 0.28
C ALA A 42 -20.79 7.62 1.32
N LYS A 43 -21.65 6.69 0.91
CA LYS A 43 -22.08 5.57 1.75
C LYS A 43 -20.91 4.65 2.10
N TRP A 44 -20.16 4.20 1.10
CA TRP A 44 -19.01 3.32 1.32
C TRP A 44 -17.89 4.02 2.08
N GLU A 45 -17.69 5.31 1.85
CA GLU A 45 -16.75 6.13 2.63
C GLU A 45 -17.09 6.10 4.13
N LYS A 46 -18.35 6.35 4.49
CA LYS A 46 -18.81 6.33 5.89
C LYS A 46 -18.70 4.94 6.52
N ILE A 47 -19.10 3.89 5.79
CA ILE A 47 -18.99 2.50 6.26
C ILE A 47 -17.52 2.15 6.51
N THR A 48 -16.63 2.51 5.59
CA THR A 48 -15.21 2.22 5.73
C THR A 48 -14.59 3.01 6.88
N TYR A 49 -14.91 4.29 7.07
CA TYR A 49 -14.40 5.03 8.23
C TYR A 49 -14.88 4.44 9.55
N LEU A 50 -16.16 4.04 9.64
CA LEU A 50 -16.69 3.37 10.82
C LEU A 50 -16.00 2.02 11.05
N GLY A 51 -15.79 1.23 9.99
CA GLY A 51 -15.07 -0.05 10.05
C GLY A 51 -13.59 0.11 10.44
N ALA A 52 -12.90 1.07 9.85
CA ALA A 52 -11.51 1.36 10.15
C ALA A 52 -11.35 1.84 11.59
N ALA A 53 -12.19 2.76 12.06
CA ALA A 53 -12.16 3.24 13.44
C ALA A 53 -12.44 2.12 14.45
N THR A 54 -13.51 1.34 14.23
CA THR A 54 -13.86 0.21 15.12
C THR A 54 -12.78 -0.86 15.15
N CYS A 55 -12.25 -1.26 14.00
CA CYS A 55 -11.16 -2.25 13.91
C CYS A 55 -9.87 -1.74 14.56
N THR A 56 -9.52 -0.46 14.38
CA THR A 56 -8.33 0.15 15.01
C THR A 56 -8.46 0.19 16.52
N ILE A 57 -9.61 0.62 17.05
CA ILE A 57 -9.86 0.63 18.50
C ILE A 57 -9.81 -0.78 19.06
N LEU A 58 -10.43 -1.76 18.38
CA LEU A 58 -10.42 -3.15 18.80
C LEU A 58 -9.00 -3.74 18.77
N ALA A 59 -8.19 -3.38 17.78
CA ALA A 59 -6.79 -3.79 17.71
C ALA A 59 -5.99 -3.21 18.88
N ILE A 60 -6.13 -1.91 19.16
CA ILE A 60 -5.49 -1.27 20.32
C ILE A 60 -5.91 -1.99 21.60
N TYR A 61 -7.21 -2.24 21.79
CA TYR A 61 -7.71 -2.94 22.98
C TYR A 61 -7.12 -4.35 23.11
N ASN A 62 -7.11 -5.15 22.04
CA ASN A 62 -6.58 -6.52 22.09
C ASN A 62 -5.07 -6.58 22.29
N LEU A 63 -4.30 -5.69 21.63
CA LEU A 63 -2.85 -5.63 21.77
C LEU A 63 -2.40 -4.98 23.09
N SER A 64 -3.23 -4.11 23.67
CA SER A 64 -2.91 -3.48 24.97
C SER A 64 -2.93 -4.46 26.14
N ARG A 65 -3.60 -5.61 25.98
CA ARG A 65 -3.60 -6.66 26.98
C ARG A 65 -2.37 -7.54 26.81
N GLY A 66 -1.61 -7.70 27.89
CA GLY A 66 -0.48 -8.64 27.90
C GLY A 66 -0.96 -10.07 27.62
N HIS A 67 -0.28 -10.77 26.70
CA HIS A 67 -0.51 -12.20 26.51
C HIS A 67 0.26 -12.95 27.61
N HIS A 68 -0.45 -13.57 28.53
CA HIS A 68 0.19 -14.39 29.56
C HIS A 68 0.70 -15.67 28.88
N HIS A 69 2.01 -15.76 28.68
CA HIS A 69 2.61 -17.02 28.31
C HIS A 69 2.37 -18.00 29.46
N SER A 70 1.59 -19.05 29.20
CA SER A 70 1.53 -20.19 30.10
C SER A 70 2.95 -20.71 30.31
N GLU A 71 3.22 -21.28 31.49
CA GLU A 71 4.51 -21.91 31.72
C GLU A 71 4.86 -22.87 30.60
N THR A 72 6.13 -22.88 30.23
CA THR A 72 6.63 -23.72 29.15
C THR A 72 6.24 -25.15 29.46
N PRO A 73 5.56 -25.85 28.53
CA PRO A 73 5.20 -27.24 28.75
C PRO A 73 6.49 -28.04 29.01
N PRO A 74 6.42 -29.09 29.84
CA PRO A 74 7.57 -29.94 30.10
C PRO A 74 8.15 -30.46 28.78
N GLU A 75 9.46 -30.74 28.76
CA GLU A 75 10.18 -31.16 27.56
C GLU A 75 9.68 -32.52 27.07
N TYR A 76 8.65 -32.48 26.23
CA TYR A 76 8.15 -33.66 25.57
C TYR A 76 9.09 -34.04 24.41
N PRO A 77 9.40 -35.33 24.23
CA PRO A 77 10.29 -35.80 23.15
C PRO A 77 9.84 -35.42 21.72
N TYR A 78 8.59 -34.97 21.56
CA TYR A 78 8.01 -34.53 20.30
C TYR A 78 8.00 -33.00 20.11
N LEU A 79 8.30 -32.22 21.15
CA LEU A 79 8.55 -30.78 21.01
C LEU A 79 10.03 -30.54 20.67
N HIS A 80 10.30 -29.49 19.91
CA HIS A 80 11.67 -29.03 19.59
C HIS A 80 12.58 -30.02 18.84
N ILE A 81 12.04 -31.01 18.12
CA ILE A 81 12.83 -31.91 17.27
C ILE A 81 13.49 -31.11 16.12
N ARG A 82 14.82 -31.20 16.00
CA ARG A 82 15.61 -30.62 14.90
C ARG A 82 16.36 -31.73 14.15
N ASN A 83 15.74 -32.27 13.10
CA ASN A 83 16.35 -33.32 12.26
C ASN A 83 17.36 -32.78 11.22
N LYS A 84 17.38 -31.46 10.98
CA LYS A 84 18.19 -30.77 9.97
C LYS A 84 18.54 -29.38 10.49
N GLU A 85 19.79 -28.98 10.31
CA GLU A 85 20.24 -27.62 10.62
C GLU A 85 19.62 -26.61 9.67
N PHE A 86 19.18 -25.49 10.24
CA PHE A 86 18.60 -24.42 9.45
C PHE A 86 19.65 -23.67 8.62
N PRO A 87 19.33 -23.31 7.37
CA PRO A 87 20.33 -22.79 6.42
C PRO A 87 20.87 -21.38 6.74
N TRP A 88 20.34 -20.68 7.75
CA TRP A 88 20.70 -19.29 8.07
C TRP A 88 21.78 -19.12 9.14
N GLY A 89 22.31 -20.21 9.72
CA GLY A 89 23.33 -20.15 10.78
C GLY A 89 24.65 -19.46 10.41
N TYR A 90 24.98 -19.35 9.12
CA TYR A 90 26.24 -18.73 8.66
C TYR A 90 26.10 -17.27 8.22
N PHE A 91 24.91 -16.83 7.81
CA PHE A 91 24.70 -15.46 7.29
C PHE A 91 24.27 -14.46 8.38
N VAL A 92 23.58 -14.93 9.42
CA VAL A 92 23.03 -14.05 10.47
C VAL A 92 24.11 -13.61 11.46
N ASP A 93 25.09 -14.45 11.80
CA ASP A 93 26.14 -14.09 12.76
C ASP A 93 27.07 -12.96 12.26
N ALA A 94 27.37 -12.93 10.96
CA ALA A 94 28.20 -11.86 10.39
C ALA A 94 27.42 -10.53 10.27
N ALA A 95 26.16 -10.59 9.80
CA ALA A 95 25.32 -9.41 9.65
C ALA A 95 24.91 -8.81 11.00
N HIS A 96 24.64 -9.64 12.02
CA HIS A 96 24.26 -9.20 13.34
C HIS A 96 25.44 -8.55 14.09
N LYS A 97 26.67 -9.05 13.89
CA LYS A 97 27.90 -8.41 14.40
C LYS A 97 28.17 -7.06 13.72
N LEU A 98 28.01 -6.96 12.40
CA LEU A 98 28.19 -5.68 11.69
C LEU A 98 27.13 -4.65 12.05
N TYR A 99 25.86 -5.06 12.20
CA TYR A 99 24.79 -4.16 12.63
C TYR A 99 25.01 -3.66 14.07
N TRP A 100 25.45 -4.53 14.99
CA TRP A 100 25.82 -4.12 16.35
C TRP A 100 27.02 -3.17 16.37
N ILE A 101 28.05 -3.39 15.55
CA ILE A 101 29.22 -2.49 15.47
C ILE A 101 28.81 -1.12 14.94
N VAL A 102 28.07 -1.05 13.82
CA VAL A 102 27.62 0.22 13.22
C VAL A 102 26.63 0.96 14.13
N ALA A 103 25.72 0.24 14.79
CA ALA A 103 24.74 0.85 15.68
C ALA A 103 25.38 1.42 16.96
N ASN A 104 26.42 0.78 17.50
CA ASN A 104 27.14 1.32 18.67
C ASN A 104 28.06 2.48 18.31
N ASP A 105 28.76 2.43 17.16
CA ASP A 105 29.60 3.55 16.69
C ASP A 105 28.77 4.83 16.45
N GLN A 106 27.57 4.69 15.90
CA GLN A 106 26.62 5.81 15.79
C GLN A 106 26.14 6.32 17.16
N MET A 107 25.90 5.44 18.12
CA MET A 107 25.44 5.86 19.44
C MET A 107 26.54 6.59 20.24
N ASP A 108 27.79 6.14 20.12
CA ASP A 108 28.94 6.76 20.81
C ASP A 108 29.30 8.12 20.22
N SER A 109 29.24 8.26 18.89
CA SER A 109 29.44 9.57 18.25
C SER A 109 28.33 10.58 18.61
N LEU A 110 27.08 10.13 18.78
CA LEU A 110 25.97 10.98 19.23
C LEU A 110 26.07 11.35 20.71
N ARG A 111 26.51 10.44 21.58
CA ARG A 111 26.80 10.73 22.99
C ARG A 111 27.93 11.74 23.13
N LEU A 112 29.02 11.56 22.38
CA LEU A 112 30.17 12.44 22.42
C LEU A 112 29.83 13.85 21.90
N ARG A 113 29.00 13.95 20.85
CA ARG A 113 28.44 15.23 20.40
C ARG A 113 27.56 15.89 21.45
N ARG A 114 26.71 15.12 22.14
CA ARG A 114 25.85 15.64 23.22
C ARG A 114 26.67 16.19 24.39
N THR A 115 27.69 15.47 24.84
CA THR A 115 28.58 15.92 25.92
C THR A 115 29.38 17.17 25.52
N ILE A 116 29.86 17.25 24.27
CA ILE A 116 30.53 18.47 23.78
C ILE A 116 29.57 19.66 23.75
N THR A 117 28.34 19.48 23.26
CA THR A 117 27.34 20.56 23.25
C THR A 117 26.92 20.98 24.65
N GLU A 118 26.78 20.02 25.58
CA GLU A 118 26.44 20.33 26.98
C GLU A 118 27.58 21.09 27.67
N ASN A 119 28.84 20.71 27.45
CA ASN A 119 29.99 21.43 28.00
C ASN A 119 30.14 22.83 27.37
N LEU A 120 29.93 22.98 26.05
CA LEU A 120 29.96 24.29 25.39
C LEU A 120 28.83 25.23 25.84
N VAL A 121 27.65 24.70 26.16
CA VAL A 121 26.53 25.46 26.73
C VAL A 121 26.80 25.87 28.18
N LEU A 122 27.40 24.98 28.99
CA LEU A 122 27.74 25.28 30.39
C LEU A 122 28.91 26.28 30.52
N ASP A 123 29.85 26.27 29.58
CA ASP A 123 30.98 27.20 29.54
C ASP A 123 30.62 28.59 28.94
N GLY A 124 29.35 28.83 28.59
CA GLY A 124 28.84 30.15 28.20
C GLY A 124 29.41 30.70 26.89
N ASN A 125 29.91 29.84 26.00
CA ASN A 125 30.54 30.24 24.74
C ASN A 125 29.60 30.13 23.52
N ILE A 126 28.30 30.40 23.73
CA ILE A 126 27.29 30.62 22.68
C ILE A 126 26.45 31.84 23.06
#